data_AF-T0FD76-F1
#
_entry.id   AF-T0FD76-F1
#
_cell.length_a   1.000
_cell.length_b   1.000
_cell.length_c   1.000
_cell.angle_alpha   90.00
_cell.angle_beta   90.00
_cell.angle_gamma   90.00
#
_symmetry.space_group_name_H-M   'P 1'
#
loop_
_entity.id
_entity.type
_entity.pdbx_description
1 polymer ?
#
loop_
_entity_poly.entity_id
_entity_poly.type
_entity_poly.pdbx_seq_one_letter_code
_entity_poly.pdbx_strand_id
1 'polypeptide(L)' 'MDALPNEFPTRSSKKNLPKVVNLGFYRIKKTLKEEGFEVVEKPDGKITLVLRIKE' A
#
# COMPACT_ATOMS: atom_id res chain seq x y z
N MET A 1 3.17 11.74 49.11
CA MET A 1 3.99 11.82 47.88
C MET A 1 3.24 11.02 46.84
N ASP A 2 2.38 11.67 46.08
CA ASP A 2 1.54 10.99 45.09
C ASP A 2 2.29 10.96 43.76
N ALA A 3 2.95 9.84 43.49
CA ALA A 3 3.54 9.58 42.18
C ALA A 3 2.51 8.87 41.31
N LEU A 4 1.82 9.62 40.45
CA LEU A 4 1.08 9.02 39.34
C LEU A 4 2.09 8.51 38.32
N PRO A 5 2.04 7.23 37.90
CA PRO A 5 2.93 6.72 36.88
C PRO A 5 2.58 7.38 35.55
N ASN A 6 3.56 8.08 34.97
CA ASN A 6 3.55 8.61 33.62
C ASN A 6 2.90 7.61 32.65
N GLU A 7 1.75 7.98 32.09
CA GLU A 7 1.25 7.37 30.87
C GLU A 7 2.27 7.66 29.76
N PHE A 8 3.14 6.71 29.46
CA PHE A 8 4.00 6.81 28.28
C PHE A 8 3.09 6.86 27.05
N PRO A 9 3.07 7.95 26.27
CA PRO A 9 2.27 7.97 25.07
C PRO A 9 2.92 7.02 24.06
N THR A 10 2.43 5.79 23.98
CA THR A 10 2.75 4.86 22.89
C THR A 10 2.01 5.27 21.63
N ARG A 11 2.10 6.55 21.24
CA ARG A 11 1.90 6.93 19.85
C ARG A 11 3.12 6.41 19.12
N SER A 12 3.07 5.15 18.68
CA SER A 12 4.00 4.64 17.68
C SER A 12 3.79 5.51 16.44
N SER A 13 4.57 6.58 16.31
CA SER A 13 4.64 7.37 15.11
C SER A 13 5.27 6.49 14.04
N LYS A 14 4.47 5.67 13.37
CA LYS A 14 4.82 5.05 12.08
C LYS A 14 4.87 6.15 11.02
N LYS A 15 5.67 7.19 11.24
CA LYS A 15 5.99 8.20 10.24
C LYS A 15 7.46 8.00 9.93
N ASN A 16 7.76 7.58 8.69
CA ASN A 16 9.09 7.51 8.07
C ASN A 16 9.81 6.15 8.09
N LEU A 17 9.09 5.02 8.13
CA LEU A 17 9.69 3.78 7.61
C LEU A 17 9.57 3.80 6.07
N PRO A 18 10.66 3.55 5.32
CA PRO A 18 10.59 3.49 3.87
C PRO A 18 9.59 2.41 3.45
N LYS A 19 8.64 2.78 2.57
CA LYS A 19 7.64 1.84 2.07
C LYS A 19 8.35 0.79 1.21
N VAL A 20 8.58 -0.39 1.78
CA VAL A 20 9.10 -1.54 1.05
C VAL A 20 7.99 -2.08 0.16
N VAL A 21 8.25 -2.15 -1.14
CA VAL A 21 7.33 -2.69 -2.14
C VAL A 21 8.01 -3.83 -2.88
N ASN A 22 7.22 -4.80 -3.33
CA ASN A 22 7.74 -5.89 -4.14
C ASN A 22 8.04 -5.36 -5.56
N LEU A 23 9.30 -5.47 -5.99
CA LEU A 23 9.76 -4.96 -7.29
C LEU A 23 9.04 -5.65 -8.48
N GLY A 24 8.75 -6.94 -8.36
CA GLY A 24 8.01 -7.68 -9.39
C GLY A 24 6.61 -7.11 -9.58
N PHE A 25 5.89 -6.89 -8.47
CA PHE A 25 4.57 -6.24 -8.49
C PHE A 25 4.63 -4.82 -9.05
N TYR A 26 5.64 -4.04 -8.68
CA TYR A 26 5.83 -2.70 -9.22
C TYR A 26 6.02 -2.70 -10.74
N ARG A 27 6.88 -3.58 -11.26
CA ARG A 27 7.13 -3.70 -12.71
C ARG A 27 5.88 -4.11 -13.47
N ILE A 28 5.17 -5.14 -12.98
CA ILE A 28 3.91 -5.61 -13.58
C ILE A 28 2.88 -4.47 -13.63
N LYS A 29 2.67 -3.77 -12.51
CA LYS A 29 1.73 -2.66 -12.43
C LYS A 29 2.12 -1.51 -13.36
N LYS A 30 3.41 -1.21 -13.48
CA LYS A 30 3.93 -0.18 -14.39
C LYS A 30 3.64 -0.54 -15.85
N THR A 31 4.01 -1.75 -16.28
CA THR A 31 3.82 -2.20 -17.66
C THR A 31 2.35 -2.24 -18.06
N LEU A 32 1.48 -2.80 -17.22
CA LEU A 32 0.04 -2.84 -17.49
C LEU A 32 -0.57 -1.43 -17.65
N LYS A 33 -0.09 -0.47 -16.85
CA LYS A 33 -0.53 0.93 -16.96
C LYS A 33 -0.01 1.60 -18.24
N GLU A 34 1.23 1.30 -18.65
CA GLU A 34 1.81 1.80 -19.91
C GLU A 34 1.08 1.24 -21.14
N GLU A 35 0.60 0.00 -21.06
CA GLU A 35 -0.24 -0.63 -22.09
C GLU A 35 -1.68 -0.09 -22.11
N GLY A 36 -2.05 0.81 -21.18
CA GLY A 36 -3.37 1.44 -21.13
C GLY A 36 -4.42 0.66 -20.35
N PHE A 37 -4.02 -0.39 -19.63
CA PHE A 37 -4.95 -1.13 -18.77
C PHE A 37 -5.21 -0.41 -17.44
N GLU A 38 -6.44 -0.53 -16.97
CA GLU A 38 -6.83 -0.10 -15.64
C GLU A 38 -6.52 -1.20 -14.62
N VAL A 39 -5.73 -0.86 -13.61
CA VAL A 39 -5.20 -1.82 -12.63
C VAL A 39 -5.65 -1.44 -11.23
N VAL A 40 -6.31 -2.37 -10.54
CA VAL A 40 -6.73 -2.21 -9.14
C VAL A 40 -5.84 -3.06 -8.24
N GLU A 41 -5.22 -2.42 -7.25
CA GLU A 41 -4.44 -3.09 -6.20
C GLU A 41 -5.37 -3.34 -5.01
N LYS A 42 -5.58 -4.62 -4.67
CA LYS A 42 -6.39 -5.00 -3.53
C LYS A 42 -5.55 -5.00 -2.24
N PRO A 43 -6.17 -4.83 -1.05
CA PRO A 43 -5.46 -4.84 0.24
C PRO A 43 -4.73 -6.16 0.53
N ASP A 44 -5.12 -7.25 -0.13
CA ASP A 44 -4.50 -8.57 -0.04
C ASP A 44 -3.25 -8.72 -0.93
N GLY A 45 -2.84 -7.66 -1.63
CA GLY A 45 -1.69 -7.67 -2.53
C GLY A 45 -1.97 -8.29 -3.90
N LYS A 46 -3.21 -8.62 -4.24
CA LYS A 46 -3.55 -9.10 -5.59
C LYS A 46 -3.75 -7.93 -6.55
N ILE A 47 -3.23 -8.10 -7.77
CA ILE A 47 -3.47 -7.21 -8.90
C ILE A 47 -4.69 -7.72 -9.67
N THR A 48 -5.67 -6.85 -9.92
CA THR A 48 -6.81 -7.16 -10.80
C THR A 48 -6.75 -6.27 -12.04
N LEU A 49 -6.81 -6.88 -13.23
CA LEU A 49 -6.90 -6.20 -14.52
C LEU A 49 -8.36 -5.97 -14.88
N VAL A 50 -8.74 -4.73 -15.21
CA VAL A 50 -10.10 -4.42 -15.66
C VAL A 50 -10.11 -4.28 -17.17
N LEU A 51 -10.82 -5.18 -17.86
CA LEU A 51 -11.05 -5.14 -19.30
C LEU A 51 -12.46 -4.60 -19.55
N ARG A 52 -12.57 -3.44 -20.21
CA ARG A 52 -13.86 -2.92 -20.67
C ARG A 52 -14.07 -3.34 -22.12
N ILE A 53 -15.10 -4.15 -22.37
CA ILE A 53 -15.55 -4.52 -23.71
C ILE A 53 -16.65 -3.53 -24.08
N LYS A 54 -16.56 -2.89 -25.26
CA LYS A 54 -17.70 -2.16 -25.85
C LYS A 54 -18.45 -3.15 -26.74
N GLU A 55 -19.76 -3.25 -26.54
CA GLU A 55 -20.67 -3.99 -27.44
C GLU A 55 -20.63 -3.44 -28.88
#